data_AF-A0A5J5CAJ0-F1
#
_entry.id   AF-A0A5J5CAJ0-F1
#
_cell.length_a   1.000
_cell.length_b   1.000
_cell.length_c   1.000
_cell.angle_alpha   90.00
_cell.angle_beta   90.00
_cell.angle_gamma   90.00
#
_symmetry.space_group_name_H-M   'P 1'
#
loop_
_entity.id
_entity.type
_entity.pdbx_description
1 polymer ?
#
loop_
_entity_poly.entity_id
_entity_poly.type
_entity_poly.pdbx_seq_one_letter_code
_entity_poly.pdbx_strand_id
1 'polypeptide(L)'
;MLHNASLLIDDIEDSSKLRRGFPVAHSIYGIPSVINSANYVYFLGLEKVLTLEHPEAVRVFTRQLLELHRGQGLDIHWRDTYTRKLEGSLLFSDWKQDLKPLLDTLGLFFQIRDDYANLSSREYSENKSFCEHLTEGKFSFPTIHAIWSRPESTQVQNILRQRTENMDIKLYCVDYLEKVGSFAYTRQTLQDLEAEVYRLIGEFGGNPQLESLVKHLSQMHREADATAESSTEPDSNQNH
;
A
#
# COMPACT_ATOMS: atom_id res chain seq x y z
N MET A 1 -7.07 17.13 -4.47
CA MET A 1 -7.34 17.78 -3.16
C MET A 1 -7.42 16.74 -2.07
N LEU A 2 -8.46 15.88 -2.07
CA LEU A 2 -8.66 14.86 -1.03
C LEU A 2 -7.46 13.93 -0.84
N HIS A 3 -6.85 13.44 -1.91
CA HIS A 3 -5.66 12.57 -1.83
C HIS A 3 -4.51 13.24 -1.05
N ASN A 4 -4.15 14.48 -1.37
CA ASN A 4 -3.06 15.15 -0.64
C ASN A 4 -3.46 15.45 0.82
N ALA A 5 -4.72 15.79 1.08
CA ALA A 5 -5.20 16.00 2.43
C ALA A 5 -5.15 14.71 3.26
N SER A 6 -5.50 13.57 2.66
CA SER A 6 -5.39 12.27 3.34
C SER A 6 -3.94 11.89 3.60
N LEU A 7 -3.01 12.16 2.68
CA LEU A 7 -1.57 11.93 2.94
C LEU A 7 -1.04 12.75 4.14
N LEU A 8 -1.54 13.96 4.36
CA LEU A 8 -1.13 14.78 5.52
C LEU A 8 -1.61 14.20 6.85
N ILE A 9 -2.82 13.62 6.87
CA ILE A 9 -3.37 12.96 8.06
C ILE A 9 -2.67 11.61 8.28
N ASP A 10 -2.52 10.82 7.21
CA ASP A 10 -1.83 9.53 7.18
C ASP A 10 -0.41 9.62 7.76
N ASP A 11 0.40 10.58 7.30
CA ASP A 11 1.76 10.79 7.83
C ASP A 11 1.78 11.06 9.35
N ILE A 12 0.75 11.72 9.89
CA ILE A 12 0.63 11.97 11.33
C ILE A 12 0.20 10.69 12.06
N GLU A 13 -0.81 10.00 11.53
CA GLU A 13 -1.37 8.78 12.12
C GLU A 13 -0.33 7.66 12.19
N ASP A 14 0.55 7.57 11.18
CA ASP A 14 1.63 6.59 11.07
C ASP A 14 2.96 7.08 11.66
N SER A 15 3.06 8.34 12.10
CA SER A 15 4.32 8.93 12.61
C SER A 15 5.47 8.86 11.60
N SER A 16 5.16 8.95 10.31
CA SER A 16 6.12 8.89 9.21
C SER A 16 7.13 10.03 9.28
N LYS A 17 8.33 9.84 8.73
CA LYS A 17 9.40 10.87 8.77
C LYS A 17 9.55 11.64 7.46
N LEU A 18 9.37 10.93 6.34
CA LEU A 18 9.56 11.47 5.00
C LEU A 18 8.34 11.19 4.11
N ARG A 19 8.08 12.10 3.18
CA ARG A 19 7.15 11.89 2.08
C ARG A 19 7.75 12.43 0.79
N ARG A 20 7.93 11.54 -0.20
CA ARG A 20 8.54 11.86 -1.51
C ARG A 20 9.95 12.46 -1.35
N GLY A 21 10.72 11.95 -0.40
CA GLY A 21 12.09 12.38 -0.11
C GLY A 21 12.20 13.66 0.73
N PHE A 22 11.09 14.31 1.07
CA PHE A 22 11.07 15.53 1.89
C PHE A 22 10.53 15.26 3.31
N PRO A 23 10.93 16.06 4.32
CA PRO A 23 10.31 15.98 5.64
C PRO A 23 8.80 16.14 5.57
N VAL A 24 8.08 15.30 6.30
CA VAL A 24 6.62 15.37 6.42
C VAL A 24 6.16 16.72 6.93
N ALA A 25 5.00 17.19 6.47
CA ALA A 25 4.53 18.55 6.79
C ALA A 25 4.42 18.80 8.31
N HIS A 26 4.05 17.78 9.09
CA HIS A 26 3.85 17.92 10.53
C HIS A 26 5.18 18.09 11.30
N SER A 27 6.31 17.68 10.73
CA SER A 27 7.63 17.94 11.33
C SER A 27 8.10 19.38 11.08
N ILE A 28 7.54 20.07 10.08
CA ILE A 28 7.88 21.45 9.72
C ILE A 28 6.92 22.43 10.41
N TYR A 29 5.61 22.17 10.32
CA TYR A 29 4.56 23.11 10.75
C TYR A 29 3.85 22.70 12.04
N GLY A 30 4.18 21.54 12.59
CA GLY A 30 3.56 20.99 13.78
C GLY A 30 2.24 20.25 13.49
N ILE A 31 1.98 19.22 14.29
CA ILE A 31 0.78 18.37 14.19
C ILE A 31 -0.53 19.20 14.21
N PRO A 32 -0.77 20.16 15.13
CA PRO A 32 -2.05 20.86 15.19
C PRO A 32 -2.40 21.62 13.91
N SER A 33 -1.42 22.32 13.32
CA SER A 33 -1.64 23.11 12.11
C SER A 33 -1.88 22.23 10.89
N VAL A 34 -1.19 21.09 10.79
CA VAL A 34 -1.35 20.16 9.66
C VAL A 34 -2.70 19.44 9.73
N ILE A 35 -3.15 19.00 10.92
CA ILE A 35 -4.51 18.45 11.10
C ILE A 35 -5.57 19.46 10.65
N ASN A 36 -5.46 20.71 11.13
CA ASN A 36 -6.42 21.75 10.77
C ASN A 36 -6.43 22.03 9.25
N SER A 37 -5.24 22.12 8.63
CA SER A 37 -5.10 22.36 7.20
C SER A 37 -5.67 21.21 6.35
N ALA A 38 -5.36 19.97 6.71
CA ALA A 38 -5.87 18.80 6.00
C ALA A 38 -7.40 18.70 6.08
N ASN A 39 -7.97 18.88 7.28
CA ASN A 39 -9.41 18.87 7.49
C ASN A 39 -10.11 20.00 6.73
N TYR A 40 -9.51 21.19 6.71
CA TYR A 40 -10.02 22.30 5.89
C TYR A 40 -10.05 21.94 4.40
N VAL A 41 -9.02 21.30 3.88
CA VAL A 41 -8.97 20.86 2.47
C VAL A 41 -10.00 19.77 2.16
N TYR A 42 -10.39 18.91 3.11
CA TYR A 42 -11.53 18.00 2.92
C TYR A 42 -12.82 18.75 2.64
N PHE A 43 -13.10 19.82 3.40
CA PHE A 43 -14.30 20.64 3.19
C PHE A 43 -14.23 21.51 1.93
N LEU A 44 -13.05 21.99 1.53
CA LEU A 44 -12.86 22.59 0.20
C LEU A 44 -13.11 21.57 -0.92
N GLY A 45 -12.76 20.31 -0.70
CA GLY A 45 -13.12 19.22 -1.60
C GLY A 45 -14.63 19.06 -1.74
N LEU A 46 -15.37 19.12 -0.63
CA LEU A 46 -16.84 19.09 -0.63
C LEU A 46 -17.43 20.30 -1.35
N GLU A 47 -16.92 21.51 -1.08
CA GLU A 47 -17.32 22.74 -1.77
C GLU A 47 -17.18 22.58 -3.30
N LYS A 48 -16.06 22.02 -3.77
CA LYS A 48 -15.83 21.74 -5.19
C LYS A 48 -16.72 20.63 -5.76
N VAL A 49 -17.17 19.69 -4.94
CA VAL A 49 -18.13 18.64 -5.37
C VAL A 49 -19.52 19.22 -5.54
N LEU A 50 -19.91 20.18 -4.70
CA LEU A 50 -21.20 20.86 -4.81
C LEU A 50 -21.34 21.62 -6.15
N THR A 51 -20.23 22.10 -6.74
CA THR A 51 -20.26 22.76 -8.06
C THR A 51 -20.55 21.81 -9.23
N LEU A 52 -20.62 20.49 -9.00
CA LEU A 52 -21.01 19.53 -10.05
C LEU A 52 -22.52 19.56 -10.32
N GLU A 53 -23.32 20.19 -9.44
CA GLU A 53 -24.78 20.33 -9.57
C GLU A 53 -25.53 19.01 -9.80
N HIS A 54 -24.91 17.88 -9.45
CA HIS A 54 -25.50 16.55 -9.59
C HIS A 54 -26.08 16.10 -8.24
N PRO A 55 -27.37 15.69 -8.19
CA PRO A 55 -28.06 15.38 -6.93
C PRO A 55 -27.38 14.27 -6.12
N GLU A 56 -26.64 13.40 -6.80
CA GLU A 56 -25.94 12.28 -6.17
C GLU A 56 -24.49 12.55 -5.76
N ALA A 57 -23.90 13.65 -6.23
CA ALA A 57 -22.48 13.92 -6.02
C ALA A 57 -22.10 13.96 -4.53
N VAL A 58 -22.91 14.65 -3.72
CA VAL A 58 -22.70 14.74 -2.27
C VAL A 58 -22.89 13.39 -1.60
N ARG A 59 -23.95 12.64 -1.96
CA ARG A 59 -24.26 11.34 -1.33
C ARG A 59 -23.08 10.38 -1.46
N VAL A 60 -22.47 10.32 -2.64
CA VAL A 60 -21.32 9.44 -2.85
C VAL A 60 -20.04 10.02 -2.30
N PHE A 61 -19.80 11.32 -2.40
CA PHE A 61 -18.66 11.92 -1.71
C PHE A 61 -18.65 11.57 -0.21
N THR A 62 -19.80 11.73 0.46
CA THR A 62 -19.97 11.34 1.87
C THR A 62 -19.74 9.85 2.08
N ARG A 63 -20.34 9.00 1.24
CA ARG A 63 -20.13 7.54 1.34
C ARG A 63 -18.65 7.19 1.20
N GLN A 64 -17.95 7.72 0.20
CA GLN A 64 -16.54 7.38 -0.05
C GLN A 64 -15.62 7.87 1.07
N LEU A 65 -15.88 9.06 1.63
CA LEU A 65 -15.13 9.52 2.80
C LEU A 65 -15.38 8.65 4.02
N LEU A 66 -16.61 8.19 4.25
CA LEU A 66 -16.89 7.24 5.34
C LEU A 66 -16.17 5.91 5.14
N GLU A 67 -16.15 5.37 3.93
CA GLU A 67 -15.42 4.12 3.64
C GLU A 67 -13.91 4.28 3.78
N LEU A 68 -13.36 5.42 3.35
CA LEU A 68 -11.95 5.75 3.56
C LEU A 68 -11.62 5.76 5.06
N HIS A 69 -12.43 6.41 5.89
CA HIS A 69 -12.21 6.45 7.35
C HIS A 69 -12.44 5.09 8.03
N ARG A 70 -13.36 4.25 7.51
CA ARG A 70 -13.53 2.87 8.00
C ARG A 70 -12.30 2.03 7.69
N GLY A 71 -11.78 2.12 6.47
CA GLY A 71 -10.54 1.45 6.06
C GLY A 71 -9.35 1.88 6.90
N GLN A 72 -9.13 3.19 7.05
CA GLN A 72 -8.07 3.74 7.88
C GLN A 72 -8.24 3.38 9.36
N GLY A 73 -9.46 3.48 9.88
CA GLY A 73 -9.78 3.11 11.26
C GLY A 73 -9.52 1.64 11.55
N LEU A 74 -9.79 0.75 10.58
CA LEU A 74 -9.43 -0.66 10.67
C LEU A 74 -7.91 -0.86 10.65
N ASP A 75 -7.17 -0.18 9.76
CA ASP A 75 -5.71 -0.28 9.68
C ASP A 75 -5.05 0.15 11.00
N ILE A 76 -5.46 1.32 11.52
CA ILE A 76 -5.03 1.82 12.85
C ILE A 76 -5.43 0.84 13.95
N HIS A 77 -6.68 0.38 13.96
CA HIS A 77 -7.15 -0.56 14.97
C HIS A 77 -6.35 -1.86 14.91
N TRP A 78 -6.02 -2.39 13.74
CA TRP A 78 -5.24 -3.63 13.59
C TRP A 78 -3.81 -3.44 14.06
N ARG A 79 -3.16 -2.36 13.61
CA ARG A 79 -1.84 -1.95 14.09
C ARG A 79 -1.80 -1.87 15.62
N ASP A 80 -2.87 -1.39 16.24
CA ASP A 80 -2.91 -1.11 17.67
C ASP A 80 -3.55 -2.26 18.51
N THR A 81 -4.33 -3.18 17.92
CA THR A 81 -5.14 -4.22 18.64
C THR A 81 -5.21 -5.62 18.01
N TYR A 82 -4.62 -5.90 16.84
CA TYR A 82 -4.37 -7.26 16.30
C TYR A 82 -5.59 -8.16 15.88
N THR A 83 -6.75 -7.65 15.41
CA THR A 83 -7.89 -8.53 14.94
C THR A 83 -8.71 -8.00 13.73
N ARG A 84 -9.02 -8.85 12.70
CA ARG A 84 -9.47 -8.43 11.33
C ARG A 84 -10.97 -8.61 10.97
N LYS A 85 -11.53 -7.69 10.15
CA LYS A 85 -12.65 -7.86 9.18
C LYS A 85 -12.66 -6.74 8.10
N LEU A 86 -12.97 -7.04 6.82
CA LEU A 86 -12.81 -6.14 5.64
C LEU A 86 -14.10 -5.98 4.83
N GLU A 87 -14.48 -4.76 4.40
CA GLU A 87 -15.39 -4.49 3.25
C GLU A 87 -15.11 -3.09 2.60
N GLY A 88 -15.38 -2.95 1.27
CA GLY A 88 -15.02 -1.78 0.42
C GLY A 88 -16.11 -1.31 -0.60
N SER A 89 -15.81 -0.27 -1.42
CA SER A 89 -16.77 0.67 -2.07
C SER A 89 -16.48 1.06 -3.56
N LEU A 90 -17.41 1.78 -4.27
CA LEU A 90 -17.16 2.44 -5.59
C LEU A 90 -17.91 3.76 -5.97
N LEU A 91 -17.49 4.46 -7.07
CA LEU A 91 -17.88 5.79 -7.63
C LEU A 91 -18.60 5.78 -9.02
N PHE A 92 -19.00 6.97 -9.53
CA PHE A 92 -19.95 7.24 -10.65
C PHE A 92 -19.41 7.32 -12.09
N SER A 93 -20.27 6.92 -13.05
CA SER A 93 -20.33 7.39 -14.44
C SER A 93 -21.73 7.07 -15.05
N ASP A 94 -22.09 7.62 -16.22
CA ASP A 94 -23.31 7.23 -16.98
C ASP A 94 -23.20 5.83 -17.61
N TRP A 95 -22.05 5.18 -17.44
CA TRP A 95 -21.80 3.79 -17.80
C TRP A 95 -22.44 2.87 -16.75
N LYS A 96 -23.45 2.11 -17.16
CA LYS A 96 -24.24 1.21 -16.28
C LYS A 96 -23.53 -0.09 -15.89
N GLN A 97 -22.34 -0.35 -16.41
CA GLN A 97 -21.58 -1.54 -16.05
C GLN A 97 -20.89 -1.33 -14.70
N ASP A 98 -20.98 -2.35 -13.84
CA ASP A 98 -20.37 -2.32 -12.52
C ASP A 98 -18.85 -2.46 -12.64
N LEU A 99 -18.14 -1.33 -12.57
CA LEU A 99 -16.68 -1.30 -12.55
C LEU A 99 -16.10 -1.72 -11.18
N LYS A 100 -16.96 -2.08 -10.21
CA LYS A 100 -16.54 -2.43 -8.86
C LYS A 100 -15.46 -3.49 -8.80
N PRO A 101 -15.58 -4.61 -9.53
CA PRO A 101 -14.54 -5.63 -9.54
C PRO A 101 -13.20 -5.09 -10.02
N LEU A 102 -13.18 -4.23 -11.04
CA LEU A 102 -11.95 -3.66 -11.57
C LEU A 102 -11.27 -2.72 -10.58
N LEU A 103 -12.00 -1.80 -9.93
CA LEU A 103 -11.34 -0.90 -8.98
C LEU A 103 -10.99 -1.58 -7.67
N ASP A 104 -11.75 -2.59 -7.23
CA ASP A 104 -11.39 -3.39 -6.05
C ASP A 104 -10.08 -4.14 -6.31
N THR A 105 -9.94 -4.80 -7.47
CA THR A 105 -8.71 -5.50 -7.87
C THR A 105 -7.54 -4.53 -8.04
N LEU A 106 -7.75 -3.39 -8.70
CA LEU A 106 -6.73 -2.34 -8.81
C LEU A 106 -6.33 -1.81 -7.43
N GLY A 107 -7.29 -1.50 -6.56
CA GLY A 107 -7.03 -1.02 -5.20
C GLY A 107 -6.17 -2.00 -4.41
N LEU A 108 -6.50 -3.29 -4.47
CA LEU A 108 -5.73 -4.34 -3.83
C LEU A 108 -4.33 -4.48 -4.43
N PHE A 109 -4.20 -4.44 -5.76
CA PHE A 109 -2.92 -4.46 -6.47
C PHE A 109 -2.01 -3.30 -6.02
N PHE A 110 -2.55 -2.07 -5.99
CA PHE A 110 -1.80 -0.88 -5.55
C PHE A 110 -1.36 -0.99 -4.10
N GLN A 111 -2.23 -1.45 -3.20
CA GLN A 111 -1.90 -1.57 -1.78
C GLN A 111 -0.82 -2.63 -1.53
N ILE A 112 -0.97 -3.83 -2.10
CA ILE A 112 0.02 -4.91 -1.94
C ILE A 112 1.36 -4.51 -2.57
N ARG A 113 1.32 -3.78 -3.70
CA ARG A 113 2.53 -3.26 -4.34
C ARG A 113 3.25 -2.23 -3.47
N ASP A 114 2.52 -1.31 -2.84
CA ASP A 114 3.12 -0.33 -1.92
C ASP A 114 3.74 -1.02 -0.69
N ASP A 115 3.03 -2.00 -0.13
CA ASP A 115 3.52 -2.86 0.95
C ASP A 115 4.81 -3.60 0.58
N TYR A 116 4.87 -4.16 -0.63
CA TYR A 116 6.06 -4.82 -1.15
C TYR A 116 7.22 -3.84 -1.35
N ALA A 117 6.95 -2.69 -1.99
CA ALA A 117 7.94 -1.67 -2.27
C ALA A 117 8.60 -1.12 -0.98
N ASN A 118 7.80 -0.92 0.07
CA ASN A 118 8.27 -0.43 1.37
C ASN A 118 9.35 -1.35 2.00
N LEU A 119 9.23 -2.66 1.79
CA LEU A 119 10.09 -3.67 2.42
C LEU A 119 11.20 -4.21 1.50
N SER A 120 10.99 -4.22 0.18
CA SER A 120 11.90 -4.88 -0.77
C SER A 120 12.85 -3.92 -1.49
N SER A 121 12.48 -2.65 -1.70
CA SER A 121 13.23 -1.77 -2.61
C SER A 121 14.19 -0.84 -1.88
N ARG A 122 15.48 -0.94 -2.22
CA ARG A 122 16.49 0.06 -1.82
C ARG A 122 16.25 1.41 -2.51
N GLU A 123 15.68 1.45 -3.71
CA GLU A 123 15.31 2.70 -4.41
C GLU A 123 14.12 3.42 -3.73
N TYR A 124 13.18 2.67 -3.15
CA TYR A 124 12.08 3.27 -2.39
C TYR A 124 12.57 4.00 -1.12
N SER A 125 13.77 3.67 -0.63
CA SER A 125 14.43 4.36 0.48
C SER A 125 14.79 5.83 0.19
N GLU A 126 14.81 6.22 -1.09
CA GLU A 126 15.03 7.62 -1.49
C GLU A 126 13.76 8.48 -1.31
N ASN A 127 12.57 7.86 -1.36
CA ASN A 127 11.28 8.56 -1.26
C ASN A 127 10.60 8.44 0.12
N LYS A 128 10.88 7.37 0.87
CA LYS A 128 10.45 7.10 2.26
C LYS A 128 11.65 6.53 3.03
N SER A 129 11.72 6.63 4.36
CA SER A 129 12.83 5.99 5.09
C SER A 129 12.75 4.44 4.99
N PHE A 130 13.88 3.76 5.08
CA PHE A 130 13.97 2.30 4.85
C PHE A 130 13.04 1.50 5.80
N CYS A 131 12.18 0.64 5.23
CA CYS A 131 11.23 -0.21 5.94
C CYS A 131 10.38 0.54 6.99
N GLU A 132 9.75 1.65 6.60
CA GLU A 132 8.87 2.44 7.48
C GLU A 132 7.72 1.62 8.06
N HIS A 133 7.16 0.67 7.31
CA HIS A 133 6.07 -0.18 7.82
C HIS A 133 6.49 -0.98 9.07
N LEU A 134 7.77 -1.33 9.21
CA LEU A 134 8.29 -1.98 10.43
C LEU A 134 8.39 -1.01 11.62
N THR A 135 8.73 0.25 11.36
CA THR A 135 8.75 1.31 12.39
C THR A 135 7.34 1.70 12.80
N GLU A 136 6.41 1.75 11.87
CA GLU A 136 4.98 1.98 12.12
C GLU A 136 4.34 0.84 12.91
N GLY A 137 4.88 -0.39 12.76
CA GLY A 137 4.28 -1.61 13.30
C GLY A 137 3.10 -2.09 12.46
N LYS A 138 3.07 -1.73 11.18
CA LYS A 138 1.97 -2.00 10.25
C LYS A 138 1.96 -3.46 9.80
N PHE A 139 0.77 -4.07 9.77
CA PHE A 139 0.53 -5.41 9.23
C PHE A 139 0.43 -5.37 7.71
N SER A 140 1.57 -5.15 7.05
CA SER A 140 1.67 -5.20 5.59
C SER A 140 1.52 -6.63 5.04
N PHE A 141 1.13 -6.76 3.78
CA PHE A 141 0.87 -8.06 3.14
C PHE A 141 1.99 -9.10 3.33
N PRO A 142 3.29 -8.79 3.14
CA PRO A 142 4.37 -9.77 3.36
C PRO A 142 4.52 -10.20 4.83
N THR A 143 4.30 -9.29 5.77
CA THR A 143 4.39 -9.58 7.21
C THR A 143 3.23 -10.45 7.69
N ILE A 144 2.02 -10.22 7.16
CA ILE A 144 0.86 -11.08 7.40
C ILE A 144 1.18 -12.48 6.90
N HIS A 145 1.63 -12.65 5.66
CA HIS A 145 1.97 -13.97 5.14
C HIS A 145 2.98 -14.70 6.05
N ALA A 146 4.02 -14.02 6.53
CA ALA A 146 5.01 -14.63 7.42
C ALA A 146 4.41 -15.11 8.76
N ILE A 147 3.55 -14.30 9.37
CA ILE A 147 2.89 -14.62 10.64
C ILE A 147 2.00 -15.86 10.49
N TRP A 148 1.23 -15.94 9.41
CA TRP A 148 0.26 -17.01 9.19
C TRP A 148 0.88 -18.29 8.64
N SER A 149 1.94 -18.19 7.84
CA SER A 149 2.69 -19.37 7.34
C SER A 149 3.56 -20.02 8.41
N ARG A 150 3.94 -19.28 9.46
CA ARG A 150 4.78 -19.75 10.58
C ARG A 150 4.14 -19.39 11.93
N PRO A 151 2.97 -19.98 12.30
CA PRO A 151 2.26 -19.64 13.53
C PRO A 151 3.06 -19.96 14.81
N GLU A 152 4.01 -20.89 14.72
CA GLU A 152 4.95 -21.25 15.81
C GLU A 152 5.94 -20.13 16.15
N SER A 153 6.17 -19.19 15.21
CA SER A 153 7.09 -18.07 15.39
C SER A 153 6.32 -16.80 15.72
N THR A 154 6.80 -16.08 16.76
CA THR A 154 6.28 -14.76 17.13
C THR A 154 7.23 -13.63 16.75
N GLN A 155 8.26 -13.91 15.96
CA GLN A 155 9.36 -12.98 15.69
C GLN A 155 8.88 -11.70 14.98
N VAL A 156 8.08 -11.85 13.92
CA VAL A 156 7.57 -10.71 13.14
C VAL A 156 6.64 -9.85 14.01
N GLN A 157 5.73 -10.46 14.77
CA GLN A 157 4.84 -9.73 15.68
C GLN A 157 5.65 -8.95 16.73
N ASN A 158 6.69 -9.56 17.30
CA ASN A 158 7.54 -8.91 18.29
C ASN A 158 8.31 -7.72 17.71
N ILE A 159 8.81 -7.82 16.48
CA ILE A 159 9.49 -6.72 15.79
C ILE A 159 8.53 -5.57 15.48
N LEU A 160 7.34 -5.88 14.93
CA LEU A 160 6.31 -4.86 14.65
C LEU A 160 5.88 -4.14 15.93
N ARG A 161 5.75 -4.87 17.05
CA ARG A 161 5.40 -4.29 18.35
C ARG A 161 6.47 -3.34 18.91
N GLN A 162 7.74 -3.55 18.56
CA GLN A 162 8.83 -2.67 19.03
C GLN A 162 8.82 -1.30 18.36
N ARG A 163 8.16 -1.14 17.19
CA ARG A 163 8.17 0.10 16.40
C ARG A 163 9.59 0.65 16.23
N THR A 164 10.50 -0.25 15.91
CA THR A 164 11.95 0.01 15.97
C THR A 164 12.42 0.90 14.82
N GLU A 165 13.34 1.81 15.12
CA GLU A 165 14.10 2.56 14.13
C GLU A 165 15.47 1.90 13.84
N ASN A 166 15.83 0.84 14.57
CA ASN A 166 17.13 0.17 14.43
C ASN A 166 17.25 -0.59 13.09
N MET A 167 18.27 -0.24 12.33
CA MET A 167 18.53 -0.79 10.99
C MET A 167 18.81 -2.30 11.00
N ASP A 168 19.55 -2.80 11.99
CA ASP A 168 19.90 -4.22 12.08
C ASP A 168 18.65 -5.09 12.33
N ILE A 169 17.72 -4.59 13.16
CA ILE A 169 16.45 -5.28 13.41
C ILE A 169 15.57 -5.28 12.15
N LYS A 170 15.55 -4.17 11.40
CA LYS A 170 14.83 -4.09 10.13
C LYS A 170 15.39 -5.07 9.10
N LEU A 171 16.71 -5.09 8.91
CA LEU A 171 17.39 -6.01 8.01
C LEU A 171 17.16 -7.48 8.40
N TYR A 172 17.20 -7.78 9.71
CA TYR A 172 16.87 -9.11 10.22
C TYR A 172 15.43 -9.52 9.88
N CYS A 173 14.47 -8.61 10.05
CA CYS A 173 13.07 -8.88 9.70
C CYS A 173 12.92 -9.17 8.20
N VAL A 174 13.53 -8.35 7.34
CA VAL A 174 13.50 -8.53 5.88
C VAL A 174 14.12 -9.86 5.47
N ASP A 175 15.29 -10.22 5.99
CA ASP A 175 15.93 -11.52 5.75
C ASP A 175 15.04 -12.70 6.20
N TYR A 176 14.37 -12.57 7.34
CA TYR A 176 13.40 -13.57 7.79
C TYR A 176 12.21 -13.70 6.84
N LEU A 177 11.64 -12.58 6.35
CA LEU A 177 10.54 -12.58 5.37
C LEU A 177 10.93 -13.26 4.06
N GLU A 178 12.16 -13.07 3.59
CA GLU A 178 12.70 -13.77 2.41
C GLU A 178 12.79 -15.28 2.66
N LYS A 179 13.38 -15.70 3.79
CA LYS A 179 13.56 -17.12 4.15
C LYS A 179 12.25 -17.91 4.26
N VAL A 180 11.18 -17.26 4.71
CA VAL A 180 9.85 -17.89 4.79
C VAL A 180 9.05 -17.80 3.49
N GLY A 181 9.63 -17.18 2.44
CA GLY A 181 9.02 -17.07 1.12
C GLY A 181 7.93 -15.99 1.02
N SER A 182 7.84 -15.05 1.97
CA SER A 182 6.81 -14.01 1.94
C SER A 182 6.93 -13.08 0.74
N PHE A 183 8.15 -12.75 0.32
CA PHE A 183 8.35 -11.90 -0.86
C PHE A 183 7.98 -12.63 -2.15
N ALA A 184 8.37 -13.90 -2.30
CA ALA A 184 7.95 -14.73 -3.43
C ALA A 184 6.42 -14.88 -3.51
N TYR A 185 5.76 -15.16 -2.37
CA TYR A 185 4.30 -15.23 -2.30
C TYR A 185 3.64 -13.90 -2.69
N THR A 186 4.22 -12.77 -2.24
CA THR A 186 3.72 -11.44 -2.57
C THR A 186 3.85 -11.14 -4.06
N ARG A 187 4.99 -11.48 -4.69
CA ARG A 187 5.19 -11.30 -6.13
C ARG A 187 4.21 -12.14 -6.95
N GLN A 188 4.01 -13.41 -6.59
CA GLN A 188 3.00 -14.25 -7.25
C GLN A 188 1.61 -13.64 -7.13
N THR A 189 1.22 -13.17 -5.94
CA THR A 189 -0.07 -12.51 -5.75
C THR A 189 -0.21 -11.25 -6.62
N LEU A 190 0.86 -10.45 -6.77
CA LEU A 190 0.86 -9.28 -7.64
C LEU A 190 0.71 -9.65 -9.12
N GLN A 191 1.34 -10.73 -9.57
CA GLN A 191 1.20 -11.26 -10.93
C GLN A 191 -0.22 -11.76 -11.20
N ASP A 192 -0.83 -12.47 -10.24
CA ASP A 192 -2.20 -12.97 -10.35
C ASP A 192 -3.21 -11.81 -10.40
N LEU A 193 -3.02 -10.80 -9.55
CA LEU A 193 -3.85 -9.58 -9.56
C LEU A 193 -3.67 -8.78 -10.85
N GLU A 194 -2.44 -8.66 -11.35
CA GLU A 194 -2.17 -8.01 -12.64
C GLU A 194 -2.91 -8.73 -13.78
N ALA A 195 -2.84 -10.06 -13.84
CA ALA A 195 -3.56 -10.84 -14.83
C ALA A 195 -5.07 -10.64 -14.74
N GLU A 196 -5.62 -10.60 -13.53
CA GLU A 196 -7.05 -10.33 -13.30
C GLU A 196 -7.44 -8.91 -13.72
N VAL A 197 -6.60 -7.90 -13.46
CA VAL A 197 -6.81 -6.53 -13.94
C VAL A 197 -6.87 -6.50 -15.47
N TYR A 198 -5.94 -7.15 -16.17
CA TYR A 198 -5.98 -7.23 -17.63
C TYR A 198 -7.22 -7.94 -18.16
N ARG A 199 -7.62 -9.04 -17.51
CA ARG A 199 -8.85 -9.77 -17.84
C ARG A 199 -10.08 -8.87 -17.74
N LEU A 200 -10.23 -8.16 -16.62
CA LEU A 200 -11.34 -7.24 -16.37
C LEU A 200 -11.33 -6.06 -17.36
N ILE A 201 -10.16 -5.47 -17.66
CA ILE A 201 -10.05 -4.41 -18.67
C ILE A 201 -10.56 -4.92 -20.03
N GLY A 202 -10.20 -6.13 -20.43
CA GLY A 202 -10.70 -6.77 -21.65
C GLY A 202 -12.21 -6.94 -21.65
N GLU A 203 -12.80 -7.38 -20.53
CA GLU A 203 -14.27 -7.53 -20.38
C GLU A 203 -15.02 -6.20 -20.51
N PHE A 204 -14.42 -5.10 -20.07
CA PHE A 204 -14.99 -3.75 -20.20
C PHE A 204 -14.70 -3.07 -21.56
N GLY A 205 -14.21 -3.83 -22.55
CA GLY A 205 -13.98 -3.35 -23.92
C GLY A 205 -12.58 -2.79 -24.19
N GLY A 206 -11.63 -3.01 -23.28
CA GLY A 206 -10.23 -2.61 -23.41
C GLY A 206 -9.97 -1.14 -23.02
N ASN A 207 -8.77 -0.87 -22.51
CA ASN A 207 -8.33 0.49 -22.18
C ASN A 207 -6.80 0.59 -22.27
N PRO A 208 -6.25 1.03 -23.43
CA PRO A 208 -4.81 1.07 -23.64
C PRO A 208 -4.05 1.95 -22.63
N GLN A 209 -4.66 3.02 -22.13
CA GLN A 209 -4.02 3.88 -21.13
C GLN A 209 -3.93 3.19 -19.78
N LEU A 210 -5.00 2.51 -19.36
CA LEU A 210 -5.01 1.76 -18.10
C LEU A 210 -4.08 0.55 -18.18
N GLU A 211 -4.04 -0.15 -19.30
CA GLU A 211 -3.11 -1.26 -19.53
C GLU A 211 -1.64 -0.81 -19.46
N SER A 212 -1.33 0.34 -20.07
CA SER A 212 0.01 0.93 -20.01
C SER A 212 0.38 1.36 -18.58
N LEU A 213 -0.57 1.90 -17.81
CA LEU A 213 -0.36 2.27 -16.41
C LEU A 213 -0.04 1.03 -15.57
N VAL A 214 -0.86 -0.02 -15.68
CA VAL A 214 -0.64 -1.29 -14.96
C VAL A 214 0.71 -1.87 -15.34
N LYS A 215 1.05 -1.92 -16.63
CA LYS A 215 2.33 -2.43 -17.13
C LYS A 215 3.52 -1.68 -16.51
N HIS A 216 3.46 -0.35 -16.46
CA HIS A 216 4.51 0.47 -15.88
C HIS A 216 4.67 0.18 -14.38
N LEU A 217 3.57 0.04 -13.65
CA LEU A 217 3.59 -0.25 -12.22
C LEU A 217 4.15 -1.65 -11.92
N SER A 218 3.91 -2.61 -12.80
CA SER A 218 4.35 -4.00 -12.63
C SER A 218 5.84 -4.24 -12.79
N GLN A 219 6.58 -3.32 -13.43
CA GLN A 219 8.03 -3.44 -13.64
C GLN A 219 8.78 -3.72 -12.31
N MET A 220 8.36 -3.05 -11.23
CA MET A 220 8.95 -3.13 -9.90
C MET A 220 9.01 -4.54 -9.30
N HIS A 221 8.00 -5.39 -9.54
CA HIS A 221 7.99 -6.75 -8.98
C HIS A 221 8.53 -7.80 -9.96
N ARG A 222 8.64 -7.48 -11.26
CA ARG A 222 9.21 -8.37 -12.29
C ARG A 222 10.73 -8.32 -12.36
N GLU A 223 11.34 -7.15 -12.15
CA GLU A 223 12.80 -6.99 -12.15
C GLU A 223 13.46 -7.73 -10.99
N ALA A 224 12.77 -7.83 -9.84
CA ALA A 224 13.23 -8.59 -8.68
C ALA A 224 13.33 -10.11 -8.94
N ASP A 225 12.45 -10.68 -9.76
CA ASP A 225 12.51 -12.10 -10.15
C ASP A 225 13.73 -12.40 -11.03
N ALA A 226 14.09 -11.50 -11.95
CA ALA A 226 15.27 -11.67 -12.81
C ALA A 226 16.60 -11.65 -12.00
N THR A 227 16.67 -10.85 -10.93
CA THR A 227 17.81 -10.86 -10.00
C THR A 227 17.83 -12.09 -9.09
N ALA A 228 16.67 -12.65 -8.73
CA ALA A 228 16.60 -13.85 -7.92
C ALA A 228 17.00 -15.10 -8.72
N GLU A 229 16.53 -15.23 -9.97
CA GLU A 229 16.88 -16.34 -10.86
C GLU A 229 18.39 -16.36 -11.21
N SER A 230 19.00 -15.19 -11.46
CA SER A 230 20.45 -15.10 -11.74
C SER A 230 21.35 -15.40 -10.53
N SER A 231 20.81 -15.36 -9.30
CA SER A 231 21.54 -15.73 -8.08
C SER A 231 21.48 -17.22 -7.75
N THR A 232 20.73 -18.01 -8.52
CA THR A 232 20.54 -19.46 -8.30
C THR A 232 21.34 -20.37 -9.23
N GLU A 233 22.33 -19.86 -9.98
CA GLU A 233 23.28 -20.74 -10.69
C GLU A 233 24.22 -21.43 -9.68
N PRO A 234 24.27 -22.78 -9.65
CA PRO A 234 25.18 -23.50 -8.79
C PRO A 234 26.61 -23.37 -9.34
N ASP A 235 27.47 -22.82 -8.49
CA ASP A 235 28.92 -22.79 -8.61
C ASP A 235 29.42 -24.23 -8.88
N SER A 236 29.56 -24.55 -10.17
CA SER A 236 30.03 -25.85 -10.63
C SER A 236 31.29 -25.63 -11.46
N ASN A 237 32.37 -26.16 -10.91
CA ASN A 237 33.71 -26.34 -11.47
C ASN A 237 34.63 -25.12 -11.47
N GLN A 238 35.61 -25.16 -10.56
CA GLN A 238 36.98 -25.55 -10.96
C GLN A 238 37.82 -25.96 -9.74
N ASN A 239 37.87 -27.28 -9.50
CA ASN A 239 39.05 -27.93 -8.92
C ASN A 239 39.77 -28.63 -10.07
N HIS A 240 40.92 -28.10 -10.50
CA HIS A 240 42.06 -28.86 -10.98
C HIS A 240 43.32 -28.00 -10.98
#